data_AF-A0A2H0AJX2-F1
#
_entry.id   AF-A0A2H0AJX2-F1
#
_cell.length_a   1.000
_cell.length_b   1.000
_cell.length_c   1.000
_cell.angle_alpha   90.00
_cell.angle_beta   90.00
_cell.angle_gamma   90.00
#
_symmetry.space_group_name_H-M   'P 1'
#
loop_
_entity.id
_entity.type
_entity.pdbx_description
1 polymer ?
#
loop_
_entity_poly.entity_id
_entity_poly.type
_entity_poly.pdbx_seq_one_letter_code
_entity_poly.pdbx_strand_id
1 'polypeptide(L)'
;MTSGILSIEALITWVKEEDPDGSALAGTSPSGKALGKKTRELTKNIEAGRGFYLWGSYDERGFWKNIYLGKAGYGKYAGLQKRITEELRDERCFLWIGVLSEMEILDKGAVLFPAKWSQYCKEWKNRHFKKAGTSHIIWVATPAIDDSHVLNVEADLIETLNPIANVLRPTPPSELQAHTKEVIGHFRNQIHGNRPPL
;
A
#
# COMPACT_ATOMS: atom_id res chain seq x y z
N MET A 1 11.69 -8.22 15.78
CA MET A 1 10.91 -7.47 14.78
C MET A 1 9.79 -6.76 15.51
N THR A 2 9.36 -5.60 15.01
CA THR A 2 8.18 -4.86 15.47
C THR A 2 7.19 -4.80 14.33
N SER A 3 5.91 -4.66 14.64
CA SER A 3 4.87 -4.59 13.61
C SER A 3 3.71 -3.74 14.08
N GLY A 4 3.01 -3.14 13.15
CA GLY A 4 1.77 -2.41 13.41
C GLY A 4 0.83 -2.47 12.22
N ILE A 5 -0.38 -1.99 12.43
CA ILE A 5 -1.41 -1.84 11.41
C ILE A 5 -1.95 -0.42 11.46
N LEU A 6 -2.36 0.10 10.31
CA LEU A 6 -3.11 1.33 10.20
C LEU A 6 -4.34 1.11 9.31
N SER A 7 -5.47 1.69 9.70
CA SER A 7 -6.64 1.82 8.85
C SER A 7 -6.48 3.06 7.97
N ILE A 8 -6.76 2.95 6.67
CA ILE A 8 -6.81 4.08 5.74
C ILE A 8 -8.23 4.65 5.57
N GLU A 9 -9.18 4.18 6.39
CA GLU A 9 -10.58 4.61 6.36
C GLU A 9 -10.72 6.13 6.44
N ALA A 10 -9.94 6.80 7.30
CA ALA A 10 -9.97 8.26 7.40
C ALA A 10 -9.62 8.97 6.07
N LEU A 11 -8.81 8.36 5.19
CA LEU A 11 -8.53 8.89 3.86
C LEU A 11 -9.70 8.59 2.89
N ILE A 12 -10.27 7.39 2.96
CA ILE A 12 -11.41 6.97 2.14
C ILE A 12 -12.64 7.84 2.44
N THR A 13 -12.96 8.04 3.71
CA THR A 13 -14.06 8.89 4.18
C THR A 13 -13.84 10.33 3.71
N TRP A 14 -12.63 10.86 3.87
CA TRP A 14 -12.33 12.21 3.40
C TRP A 14 -12.50 12.37 1.88
N VAL A 15 -12.08 11.39 1.08
CA VAL A 15 -12.31 11.42 -0.37
C VAL A 15 -13.81 11.41 -0.70
N LYS A 16 -14.61 10.61 0.02
CA LYS A 16 -16.07 10.53 -0.19
C LYS A 16 -16.79 11.82 0.19
N GLU A 17 -16.42 12.43 1.31
CA GLU A 17 -17.16 13.53 1.92
C GLU A 17 -16.66 14.91 1.47
N GLU A 18 -15.36 15.05 1.21
CA GLU A 18 -14.71 16.36 1.03
C GLU A 18 -14.00 16.54 -0.32
N ASP A 19 -13.69 15.46 -1.05
CA ASP A 19 -13.10 15.54 -2.40
C ASP A 19 -13.77 14.54 -3.38
N PRO A 20 -15.11 14.48 -3.46
CA PRO A 20 -15.79 13.49 -4.30
C PRO A 20 -15.54 13.71 -5.79
N ASP A 21 -15.13 14.92 -6.19
CA ASP A 21 -14.82 15.31 -7.56
C ASP A 21 -13.38 14.96 -7.99
N GLY A 22 -12.52 14.48 -7.11
CA GLY A 22 -11.13 14.14 -7.43
C GLY A 22 -10.19 15.32 -7.58
N SER A 23 -10.52 16.49 -7.03
CA SER A 23 -9.65 17.67 -7.04
C SER A 23 -8.27 17.42 -6.39
N ALA A 24 -8.14 16.48 -5.46
CA ALA A 24 -6.86 16.12 -4.83
C ALA A 24 -5.97 15.17 -5.66
N LEU A 25 -6.45 14.64 -6.80
CA LEU A 25 -5.65 13.84 -7.73
C LEU A 25 -4.41 14.59 -8.23
N ALA A 26 -4.52 15.92 -8.41
CA ALA A 26 -3.42 16.78 -8.85
C ALA A 26 -2.23 16.81 -7.86
N GLY A 27 -2.53 16.58 -6.58
CA GLY A 27 -1.58 16.57 -5.47
C GLY A 27 -0.92 17.89 -5.09
N THR A 28 -0.85 18.86 -6.00
CA THR A 28 -0.39 20.23 -5.74
C THR A 28 -1.54 21.20 -5.44
N SER A 29 -2.78 20.81 -5.74
CA SER A 29 -4.01 21.54 -5.40
C SER A 29 -4.17 21.70 -3.88
N PRO A 30 -4.99 22.67 -3.40
CA PRO A 30 -5.31 22.79 -1.98
C PRO A 30 -5.82 21.47 -1.37
N SER A 31 -6.76 20.78 -2.03
CA SER A 31 -7.24 19.45 -1.63
C SER A 31 -6.12 18.41 -1.65
N GLY A 32 -5.25 18.43 -2.67
CA GLY A 32 -4.09 17.56 -2.76
C GLY A 32 -3.09 17.73 -1.62
N LYS A 33 -2.87 18.98 -1.16
CA LYS A 33 -2.06 19.29 0.01
C LYS A 33 -2.75 18.86 1.31
N ALA A 34 -4.06 19.03 1.42
CA ALA A 34 -4.85 18.58 2.57
C ALA A 34 -4.79 17.05 2.73
N LEU A 35 -5.01 16.31 1.65
CA LEU A 35 -4.82 14.85 1.63
C LEU A 35 -3.39 14.48 2.02
N GLY A 36 -2.38 15.15 1.45
CA GLY A 36 -0.98 14.91 1.79
C GLY A 36 -0.67 15.14 3.28
N LYS A 37 -1.30 16.12 3.93
CA LYS A 37 -1.20 16.35 5.38
C LYS A 37 -1.83 15.19 6.17
N LYS A 38 -3.05 14.77 5.80
CA LYS A 38 -3.74 13.63 6.43
C LYS A 38 -2.93 12.34 6.29
N THR A 39 -2.35 12.08 5.12
CA THR A 39 -1.48 10.92 4.89
C THR A 39 -0.27 10.94 5.81
N ARG A 40 0.43 12.07 5.95
CA ARG A 40 1.60 12.18 6.84
C ARG A 40 1.24 11.97 8.30
N GLU A 41 0.09 12.51 8.71
CA GLU A 41 -0.41 12.32 10.07
C GLU A 41 -0.74 10.85 10.35
N LEU A 42 -1.39 10.18 9.39
CA LEU A 42 -1.74 8.76 9.49
C LEU A 42 -0.50 7.86 9.59
N THR A 43 0.57 8.18 8.86
CA THR A 43 1.79 7.36 8.80
C THR A 43 2.84 7.74 9.85
N LYS A 44 2.64 8.78 10.66
CA LYS A 44 3.68 9.33 11.55
C LYS A 44 4.26 8.33 12.56
N ASN A 45 3.48 7.34 12.98
CA ASN A 45 3.89 6.36 14.01
C ASN A 45 4.49 5.07 13.42
N ILE A 46 4.60 4.96 12.09
CA ILE A 46 5.27 3.84 11.45
C ILE A 46 6.77 3.93 11.72
N GLU A 47 7.42 2.81 11.99
CA GLU A 47 8.87 2.75 12.13
C GLU A 47 9.58 3.26 10.86
N ALA A 48 10.66 4.03 11.02
CA ALA A 48 11.40 4.60 9.89
C ALA A 48 12.42 3.65 9.25
N GLY A 49 12.59 2.45 9.82
CA GLY A 49 13.60 1.47 9.42
C GLY A 49 13.24 0.64 8.18
N ARG A 50 14.00 -0.43 7.97
CA ARG A 50 13.77 -1.40 6.90
C ARG A 50 12.66 -2.38 7.27
N GLY A 51 11.93 -2.88 6.27
CA GLY A 51 10.81 -3.77 6.52
C GLY A 51 9.95 -4.11 5.31
N PHE A 52 8.88 -4.85 5.60
CA PHE A 52 7.84 -5.22 4.65
C PHE A 52 6.51 -4.60 5.06
N TYR A 53 5.63 -4.38 4.09
CA TYR A 53 4.28 -3.92 4.34
C TYR A 53 3.27 -4.62 3.43
N LEU A 54 2.10 -4.88 3.98
CA LEU A 54 1.01 -5.66 3.39
C LEU A 54 -0.26 -4.83 3.42
N TRP A 55 -0.77 -4.52 2.24
CA TRP A 55 -2.06 -3.88 2.02
C TRP A 55 -3.13 -4.96 1.98
N GLY A 56 -4.26 -4.69 2.61
CA GLY A 56 -5.38 -5.61 2.57
C GLY A 56 -6.66 -5.02 3.11
N SER A 57 -7.64 -5.89 3.24
CA SER A 57 -8.94 -5.56 3.79
C SER A 57 -9.59 -6.77 4.41
N TYR A 58 -10.52 -6.52 5.34
CA TYR A 58 -11.46 -7.53 5.80
C TYR A 58 -12.70 -7.51 4.92
N ASP A 59 -13.21 -8.68 4.57
CA ASP A 59 -14.54 -8.83 3.99
C ASP A 59 -15.64 -8.67 5.06
N GLU A 60 -16.90 -8.72 4.63
CA GLU A 60 -18.08 -8.61 5.52
C GLU A 60 -18.16 -9.72 6.59
N ARG A 61 -17.42 -10.82 6.39
CA ARG A 61 -17.32 -11.95 7.33
C ARG A 61 -16.05 -11.86 8.18
N GLY A 62 -15.33 -10.74 8.13
CA GLY A 62 -14.09 -10.50 8.85
C GLY A 62 -12.89 -11.30 8.35
N PHE A 63 -12.94 -11.94 7.16
CA PHE A 63 -11.77 -12.62 6.58
C PHE A 63 -10.85 -11.63 5.88
N TRP A 64 -9.56 -11.82 6.07
CA TRP A 64 -8.54 -10.95 5.50
C TRP A 64 -8.20 -11.32 4.06
N LYS A 65 -8.10 -10.31 3.19
CA LYS A 65 -7.65 -10.42 1.81
C LYS A 65 -6.34 -9.67 1.61
N ASN A 66 -5.34 -10.36 1.08
CA ASN A 66 -4.05 -9.77 0.70
C ASN A 66 -4.17 -9.04 -0.64
N ILE A 67 -3.89 -7.74 -0.66
CA ILE A 67 -3.99 -6.92 -1.86
C ILE A 67 -2.60 -6.66 -2.45
N TYR A 68 -1.67 -6.10 -1.68
CA TYR A 68 -0.34 -5.76 -2.18
C TYR A 68 0.71 -5.96 -1.11
N LEU A 69 1.84 -6.54 -1.48
CA LEU A 69 3.03 -6.62 -0.64
C LEU A 69 4.13 -5.73 -1.24
N GLY A 70 4.78 -4.95 -0.39
CA GLY A 70 6.00 -4.23 -0.73
C GLY A 70 7.05 -4.28 0.37
N LYS A 71 8.25 -3.79 0.04
CA LYS A 71 9.39 -3.65 0.96
C LYS A 71 9.89 -2.22 1.01
N ALA A 72 10.61 -1.87 2.07
CA ALA A 72 11.13 -0.54 2.33
C ALA A 72 12.47 -0.59 3.08
N GLY A 73 13.33 0.40 2.88
CA GLY A 73 14.57 0.60 3.62
C GLY A 73 15.74 -0.33 3.24
N TYR A 74 15.69 -0.94 2.07
CA TYR A 74 16.76 -1.78 1.52
C TYR A 74 17.48 -1.06 0.37
N GLY A 75 18.81 -1.14 0.29
CA GLY A 75 19.61 -0.38 -0.66
C GLY A 75 19.32 1.13 -0.62
N LYS A 76 18.95 1.70 -1.78
CA LYS A 76 18.61 3.14 -1.91
C LYS A 76 17.16 3.51 -1.54
N TYR A 77 16.34 2.52 -1.16
CA TYR A 77 14.92 2.76 -0.94
C TYR A 77 14.66 3.42 0.41
N ALA A 78 13.66 4.29 0.45
CA ALA A 78 13.19 4.91 1.68
C ALA A 78 12.71 3.86 2.69
N GLY A 79 12.91 4.11 3.98
CA GLY A 79 12.39 3.26 5.07
C GLY A 79 10.86 3.22 5.13
N LEU A 80 10.32 2.31 5.93
CA LEU A 80 8.90 1.95 6.02
C LEU A 80 7.97 3.17 6.08
N GLN A 81 8.14 4.05 7.07
CA GLN A 81 7.32 5.25 7.23
C GLN A 81 7.27 6.09 5.95
N LYS A 82 8.44 6.42 5.40
CA LYS A 82 8.55 7.28 4.21
C LYS A 82 7.99 6.56 2.98
N ARG A 83 8.28 5.27 2.80
CA ARG A 83 7.79 4.50 1.63
C ARG A 83 6.28 4.35 1.63
N ILE A 84 5.65 4.02 2.76
CA ILE A 84 4.19 3.91 2.85
C ILE A 84 3.53 5.28 2.64
N THR A 85 4.14 6.36 3.16
CA THR A 85 3.68 7.74 2.91
C THR A 85 3.75 8.10 1.43
N GLU A 86 4.84 7.74 0.75
CA GLU A 86 5.02 7.93 -0.69
C GLU A 86 3.98 7.13 -1.47
N GLU A 87 3.76 5.85 -1.17
CA GLU A 87 2.78 5.03 -1.89
C GLU A 87 1.35 5.58 -1.73
N LEU A 88 0.94 6.00 -0.52
CA LEU A 88 -0.37 6.61 -0.29
C LEU A 88 -0.53 7.98 -0.98
N ARG A 89 0.56 8.69 -1.25
CA ARG A 89 0.55 9.96 -1.98
C ARG A 89 0.65 9.73 -3.48
N ASP A 90 1.64 9.02 -3.97
CA ASP A 90 1.93 8.98 -5.40
C ASP A 90 0.97 8.04 -6.14
N GLU A 91 0.43 7.04 -5.43
CA GLU A 91 -0.51 6.07 -6.00
C GLU A 91 -1.96 6.34 -5.59
N ARG A 92 -2.23 7.52 -5.01
CA ARG A 92 -3.51 7.91 -4.37
C ARG A 92 -4.77 7.67 -5.19
N CYS A 93 -4.69 7.57 -6.52
CA CYS A 93 -5.86 7.49 -7.40
C CYS A 93 -6.78 6.31 -7.06
N PHE A 94 -6.27 5.24 -6.44
CA PHE A 94 -7.11 4.13 -5.97
C PHE A 94 -8.15 4.55 -4.92
N LEU A 95 -7.91 5.63 -4.16
CA LEU A 95 -8.83 6.12 -3.13
C LEU A 95 -10.17 6.61 -3.71
N TRP A 96 -10.19 7.01 -4.99
CA TRP A 96 -11.41 7.47 -5.67
C TRP A 96 -12.18 6.32 -6.33
N ILE A 97 -11.62 5.10 -6.38
CA ILE A 97 -12.36 3.96 -6.90
C ILE A 97 -13.51 3.64 -5.94
N GLY A 98 -14.74 3.76 -6.45
CA GLY A 98 -15.98 3.67 -5.67
C GLY A 98 -16.64 5.02 -5.38
N VAL A 99 -15.99 6.13 -5.74
CA VAL A 99 -16.55 7.49 -5.75
C VAL A 99 -16.67 8.02 -7.18
N LEU A 100 -15.61 7.81 -7.96
CA LEU A 100 -15.55 8.06 -9.39
C LEU A 100 -15.39 6.74 -10.14
N SER A 101 -15.87 6.71 -11.39
CA SER A 101 -15.54 5.63 -12.32
C SER A 101 -14.06 5.68 -12.71
N GLU A 102 -13.51 4.52 -13.10
CA GLU A 102 -12.13 4.48 -13.61
C GLU A 102 -11.93 5.43 -14.80
N MET A 103 -12.94 5.58 -15.68
CA MET A 103 -12.86 6.49 -16.82
C MET A 103 -12.73 7.94 -16.38
N GLU A 104 -13.54 8.40 -15.42
CA GLU A 104 -13.45 9.76 -14.89
C GLU A 104 -12.09 10.04 -14.24
N ILE A 105 -11.55 9.08 -13.50
CA ILE A 105 -10.20 9.20 -12.89
C ILE A 105 -9.14 9.32 -13.99
N LEU A 106 -9.25 8.53 -15.06
CA LEU A 106 -8.32 8.57 -16.19
C LEU A 106 -8.43 9.88 -16.97
N ASP A 107 -9.64 10.36 -17.26
CA ASP A 107 -9.87 11.62 -17.97
C ASP A 107 -9.29 12.80 -17.17
N LYS A 108 -9.52 12.83 -15.85
CA LYS A 108 -8.88 13.81 -14.96
C LYS A 108 -7.36 13.69 -15.00
N GLY A 109 -6.81 12.49 -14.93
CA GLY A 109 -5.37 12.25 -15.02
C GLY A 109 -4.76 12.77 -16.33
N ALA A 110 -5.47 12.62 -17.45
CA ALA A 110 -5.05 13.13 -18.76
C ALA A 110 -4.91 14.66 -18.77
N VAL A 111 -5.87 15.35 -18.15
CA VAL A 111 -5.88 16.82 -18.03
C VAL A 111 -4.81 17.30 -17.04
N LEU A 112 -4.63 16.61 -15.92
CA LEU A 112 -3.71 17.02 -14.85
C LEU A 112 -2.23 16.77 -15.20
N PHE A 113 -1.94 15.73 -15.97
CA PHE A 113 -0.58 15.28 -16.25
C PHE A 113 -0.29 15.09 -17.75
N PRO A 114 -0.61 16.06 -18.63
CA PRO A 114 -0.65 15.84 -20.08
C PRO A 114 0.69 15.35 -20.66
N ALA A 115 1.81 15.90 -20.16
CA ALA A 115 3.15 15.54 -20.64
C ALA A 115 3.62 14.12 -20.22
N LYS A 116 3.05 13.56 -19.15
CA LYS A 116 3.43 12.25 -18.60
C LYS A 116 2.30 11.23 -18.64
N TRP A 117 1.16 11.59 -19.22
CA TRP A 117 -0.06 10.81 -19.08
C TRP A 117 0.06 9.41 -19.66
N SER A 118 0.76 9.23 -20.79
CA SER A 118 0.99 7.89 -21.36
C SER A 118 1.66 6.94 -20.34
N GLN A 119 2.66 7.43 -19.62
CA GLN A 119 3.33 6.66 -18.56
C GLN A 119 2.40 6.46 -17.35
N TYR A 120 1.81 7.54 -16.82
CA TYR A 120 0.96 7.46 -15.63
C TYR A 120 -0.30 6.62 -15.85
N CYS A 121 -0.95 6.71 -17.00
CA CYS A 121 -2.10 5.88 -17.36
C CYS A 121 -1.74 4.39 -17.29
N LYS A 122 -0.57 4.00 -17.80
CA LYS A 122 -0.08 2.63 -17.73
C LYS A 122 0.17 2.20 -16.28
N GLU A 123 0.81 3.03 -15.46
CA GLU A 123 1.08 2.75 -14.05
C GLU A 123 -0.21 2.66 -13.23
N TRP A 124 -1.15 3.57 -13.45
CA TRP A 124 -2.42 3.64 -12.75
C TRP A 124 -3.25 2.39 -13.01
N LYS A 125 -3.44 2.03 -14.28
CA LYS A 125 -4.20 0.83 -14.67
C LYS A 125 -3.55 -0.47 -14.19
N ASN A 126 -2.23 -0.58 -14.32
CA ASN A 126 -1.54 -1.85 -14.05
C ASN A 126 -1.21 -2.08 -12.58
N ARG A 127 -1.10 -1.01 -11.78
CA ARG A 127 -0.63 -1.09 -10.40
C ARG A 127 -1.56 -0.37 -9.42
N HIS A 128 -1.82 0.91 -9.60
CA HIS A 128 -2.49 1.71 -8.57
C HIS A 128 -3.95 1.28 -8.38
N PHE A 129 -4.71 1.13 -9.46
CA PHE A 129 -6.12 0.72 -9.41
C PHE A 129 -6.30 -0.68 -8.79
N LYS A 130 -5.32 -1.57 -8.93
CA LYS A 130 -5.35 -2.90 -8.30
C LYS A 130 -5.28 -2.87 -6.78
N LYS A 131 -4.93 -1.72 -6.18
CA LYS A 131 -4.96 -1.50 -4.74
C LYS A 131 -6.32 -1.03 -4.22
N ALA A 132 -7.29 -0.81 -5.10
CA ALA A 132 -8.66 -0.50 -4.72
C ALA A 132 -9.23 -1.55 -3.77
N GLY A 133 -10.07 -1.11 -2.85
CA GLY A 133 -10.63 -1.97 -1.80
C GLY A 133 -9.66 -2.26 -0.64
N THR A 134 -8.47 -1.67 -0.63
CA THR A 134 -7.62 -1.66 0.58
C THR A 134 -8.32 -0.84 1.66
N SER A 135 -8.36 -1.36 2.88
CA SER A 135 -8.78 -0.62 4.08
C SER A 135 -7.69 -0.52 5.13
N HIS A 136 -6.67 -1.39 5.05
CA HIS A 136 -5.61 -1.48 6.05
C HIS A 136 -4.24 -1.67 5.41
N ILE A 137 -3.20 -1.16 6.08
CA ILE A 137 -1.81 -1.44 5.77
C ILE A 137 -1.13 -1.95 7.04
N ILE A 138 -0.62 -3.18 6.98
CA ILE A 138 0.20 -3.78 8.03
C ILE A 138 1.67 -3.58 7.67
N TRP A 139 2.51 -3.25 8.62
CA TRP A 139 3.96 -3.15 8.43
C TRP A 139 4.70 -4.00 9.46
N VAL A 140 5.86 -4.51 9.06
CA VAL A 140 6.78 -5.29 9.90
C VAL A 140 8.19 -4.76 9.68
N ALA A 141 8.79 -4.22 10.73
CA ALA A 141 10.18 -3.78 10.69
C ALA A 141 11.12 -4.96 10.91
N THR A 142 12.11 -5.07 10.04
CA THR A 142 13.01 -6.22 9.94
C THR A 142 14.47 -5.78 9.91
N PRO A 143 14.97 -5.10 10.96
CA PRO A 143 16.32 -4.55 10.99
C PRO A 143 17.42 -5.61 10.82
N ALA A 144 17.14 -6.87 11.14
CA ALA A 144 18.06 -7.99 11.03
C ALA A 144 18.17 -8.58 9.61
N ILE A 145 17.25 -8.28 8.69
CA ILE A 145 17.33 -8.77 7.31
C ILE A 145 18.26 -7.85 6.51
N ASP A 146 19.27 -8.42 5.88
CA ASP A 146 20.20 -7.69 5.02
C ASP A 146 19.69 -7.54 3.57
N ASP A 147 20.39 -6.71 2.79
CA ASP A 147 20.08 -6.45 1.38
C ASP A 147 20.30 -7.68 0.49
N SER A 148 21.16 -8.61 0.87
CA SER A 148 21.39 -9.84 0.08
C SER A 148 20.24 -10.83 0.16
N HIS A 149 19.54 -10.90 1.29
CA HIS A 149 18.46 -11.86 1.52
C HIS A 149 17.07 -11.29 1.23
N VAL A 150 16.91 -9.96 1.16
CA VAL A 150 15.60 -9.31 1.04
C VAL A 150 14.80 -9.75 -0.20
N LEU A 151 15.47 -9.99 -1.33
CA LEU A 151 14.80 -10.40 -2.57
C LEU A 151 14.21 -11.81 -2.44
N ASN A 152 14.91 -12.71 -1.76
CA ASN A 152 14.44 -14.07 -1.51
C ASN A 152 13.25 -14.05 -0.55
N VAL A 153 13.33 -13.26 0.53
CA VAL A 153 12.22 -13.10 1.48
C VAL A 153 11.00 -12.48 0.80
N GLU A 154 11.18 -11.46 -0.05
CA GLU A 154 10.08 -10.87 -0.82
C GLU A 154 9.42 -11.90 -1.75
N ALA A 155 10.21 -12.70 -2.45
CA ALA A 155 9.71 -13.74 -3.34
C ALA A 155 8.88 -14.79 -2.58
N ASP A 156 9.40 -15.30 -1.45
CA ASP A 156 8.68 -16.26 -0.61
C ASP A 156 7.37 -15.66 -0.07
N LEU A 157 7.38 -14.40 0.36
CA LEU A 157 6.20 -13.72 0.88
C LEU A 157 5.14 -13.53 -0.20
N ILE A 158 5.53 -13.14 -1.42
CA ILE A 158 4.59 -13.00 -2.55
C ILE A 158 3.98 -14.35 -2.92
N GLU A 159 4.79 -15.41 -2.99
CA GLU A 159 4.30 -16.77 -3.27
C GLU A 159 3.32 -17.23 -2.18
N THR A 160 3.70 -17.09 -0.92
CA THR A 160 2.93 -17.61 0.22
C THR A 160 1.65 -16.82 0.49
N LEU A 161 1.71 -15.48 0.40
CA LEU A 161 0.59 -14.60 0.72
C LEU A 161 -0.31 -14.34 -0.49
N ASN A 162 0.17 -14.63 -1.70
CA ASN A 162 -0.53 -14.47 -2.98
C ASN A 162 -1.29 -13.13 -3.13
N PRO A 163 -0.65 -11.97 -2.90
CA PRO A 163 -1.32 -10.67 -3.03
C PRO A 163 -1.74 -10.41 -4.49
N ILE A 164 -2.97 -9.94 -4.68
CA ILE A 164 -3.59 -9.82 -6.02
C ILE A 164 -3.01 -8.68 -6.89
N ALA A 165 -2.42 -7.65 -6.29
CA ALA A 165 -1.92 -6.47 -6.98
C ALA A 165 -0.41 -6.53 -7.28
N ASN A 166 0.31 -7.53 -6.79
CA ASN A 166 1.70 -7.76 -7.17
C ASN A 166 1.78 -8.29 -8.60
N VAL A 167 2.16 -7.42 -9.53
CA VAL A 167 2.36 -7.75 -10.95
C VAL A 167 3.63 -8.59 -11.14
N LEU A 168 4.72 -8.22 -10.47
CA LEU A 168 5.95 -9.00 -10.46
C LEU A 168 5.85 -10.09 -9.40
N ARG A 169 6.06 -11.32 -9.82
CA ARG A 169 6.04 -12.53 -8.99
C ARG A 169 7.34 -13.31 -9.22
N PRO A 170 8.44 -12.91 -8.54
CA PRO A 170 9.71 -13.59 -8.71
C PRO A 170 9.62 -15.02 -8.16
N THR A 171 10.35 -15.94 -8.79
CA THR A 171 10.44 -17.33 -8.33
C THR A 171 11.14 -17.37 -6.97
N PRO A 172 10.51 -17.92 -5.92
CA PRO A 172 11.16 -18.08 -4.62
C PRO A 172 12.31 -19.10 -4.69
N PRO A 173 13.27 -19.03 -3.74
CA PRO A 173 14.24 -20.11 -3.55
C PRO A 173 13.55 -21.45 -3.25
N SER A 174 14.28 -22.56 -3.42
CA SER A 174 13.76 -23.90 -3.13
C SER A 174 13.43 -24.12 -1.64
N GLU A 175 14.12 -23.40 -0.75
CA GLU A 175 13.93 -23.48 0.69
C GLU A 175 13.37 -22.17 1.25
N LEU A 176 12.27 -22.29 2.00
CA LEU A 176 11.62 -21.16 2.65
C LEU A 176 12.55 -20.52 3.68
N GLN A 177 12.81 -19.23 3.52
CA GLN A 177 13.71 -18.49 4.41
C GLN A 177 13.14 -18.39 5.83
N ALA A 178 13.99 -18.51 6.86
CA ALA A 178 13.57 -18.43 8.27
C ALA A 178 12.87 -17.10 8.59
N HIS A 179 13.43 -15.99 8.09
CA HIS A 179 12.83 -14.66 8.24
C HIS A 179 11.46 -14.52 7.58
N THR A 180 11.17 -15.28 6.52
CA THR A 180 9.83 -15.27 5.91
C THR A 180 8.77 -15.74 6.90
N LYS A 181 9.06 -16.81 7.66
CA LYS A 181 8.13 -17.33 8.69
C LYS A 181 7.88 -16.29 9.78
N GLU A 182 8.90 -15.57 10.21
CA GLU A 182 8.80 -14.50 11.21
C GLU A 182 7.91 -13.36 10.71
N VAL A 183 8.15 -12.87 9.49
CA VAL A 183 7.35 -11.80 8.88
C VAL A 183 5.88 -12.22 8.73
N ILE A 184 5.62 -13.45 8.26
CA ILE A 184 4.26 -14.00 8.18
C ILE A 184 3.61 -14.06 9.56
N GLY A 185 4.34 -14.50 10.59
CA GLY A 185 3.85 -14.52 11.97
C GLY A 185 3.39 -13.15 12.44
N HIS A 186 4.19 -12.11 12.18
CA HIS A 186 3.82 -10.73 12.50
C HIS A 186 2.60 -10.25 11.73
N PHE A 187 2.51 -10.50 10.42
CA PHE A 187 1.32 -10.15 9.63
C PHE A 187 0.07 -10.85 10.20
N ARG A 188 0.13 -12.15 10.47
CA ARG A 188 -1.00 -12.90 11.04
C ARG A 188 -1.43 -12.35 12.38
N ASN A 189 -0.49 -12.03 13.27
CA ASN A 189 -0.81 -11.46 14.58
C ASN A 189 -1.56 -10.13 14.46
N GLN A 190 -1.14 -9.25 13.55
CA GLN A 190 -1.85 -7.99 13.29
C GLN A 190 -3.24 -8.23 12.68
N ILE A 191 -3.37 -9.18 11.74
CA ILE A 191 -4.65 -9.56 11.14
C ILE A 191 -5.63 -10.12 12.18
N HIS A 192 -5.15 -10.98 13.08
CA HIS A 192 -6.03 -11.59 14.08
C HIS A 192 -6.39 -10.59 15.18
N GLY A 193 -5.44 -9.79 15.66
CA GLY A 193 -5.66 -8.83 16.73
C GLY A 193 -6.54 -7.63 16.35
N ASN A 194 -6.71 -7.36 15.06
CA ASN A 194 -7.48 -6.22 14.55
C ASN A 194 -8.68 -6.65 13.68
N ARG A 195 -9.12 -7.90 13.84
CA ARG A 195 -10.31 -8.39 13.16
C ARG A 195 -11.55 -7.64 13.69
N PRO A 196 -12.39 -7.05 12.82
CA PRO A 196 -13.65 -6.45 13.26
C PRO A 196 -14.54 -7.47 13.97
N PRO A 197 -15.31 -7.06 14.99
CA PRO A 197 -16.35 -7.92 15.55
C PRO A 197 -17.39 -8.25 14.47
N LEU A 198 -17.90 -9.49 14.51
CA LEU A 198 -19.00 -9.96 13.65
C LEU A 198 -20.34 -9.40 14.11
#